data_AF-A0A9D5CEK0-F1
#
_entry.id   AF-A0A9D5CEK0-F1
#
_cell.length_a   1.000
_cell.length_b   1.000
_cell.length_c   1.000
_cell.angle_alpha   90.00
_cell.angle_beta   90.00
_cell.angle_gamma   90.00
#
_symmetry.space_group_name_H-M   'P 1'
#
loop_
_entity.id
_entity.type
_entity.pdbx_description
1 polymer ?
#
loop_
_entity_poly.entity_id
_entity_poly.type
_entity_poly.pdbx_seq_one_letter_code
_entity_poly.pdbx_strand_id
1 'polypeptide(L)'
;MNYGKSIDELKIPMSCSVRTTIERYKKACSGSPNTGSIKEADSQYYQQEASKLRQQITNLQNSNRNLMGEALSTMSLRDLKQLENRLEKGISKIRTKKNELLYAEIEYMQKREIELQNDNMYLRNKIAENERVQQQMNMLPGTTSMTMTNTPEYELMPPFDARGFLPVNLMEQNHHYSHHQQQTTLQLGYIPEFSSS
;
A
#
# COMPACT_ATOMS: atom_id res chain seq x y z
N MET A 1 -36.98 27.95 -88.04
CA MET A 1 -36.73 29.40 -87.92
C MET A 1 -37.16 29.87 -86.55
N ASN A 2 -36.32 30.71 -85.93
CA ASN A 2 -36.52 31.50 -84.70
C ASN A 2 -36.56 30.73 -83.37
N TYR A 3 -35.48 30.63 -82.59
CA TYR A 3 -34.65 31.63 -81.87
C TYR A 3 -35.33 32.23 -80.63
N GLY A 4 -34.69 32.02 -79.46
CA GLY A 4 -34.81 32.90 -78.30
C GLY A 4 -35.62 32.37 -77.12
N LYS A 5 -35.05 31.49 -76.29
CA LYS A 5 -35.48 31.45 -74.88
C LYS A 5 -34.84 32.63 -74.16
N SER A 6 -35.68 33.56 -73.71
CA SER A 6 -35.31 34.81 -73.03
C SER A 6 -34.53 34.54 -71.75
N ILE A 7 -33.58 35.43 -71.48
CA ILE A 7 -32.68 35.59 -70.34
C ILE A 7 -33.36 35.74 -68.95
N ASP A 8 -34.65 35.44 -68.85
CA ASP A 8 -35.46 35.58 -67.63
C ASP A 8 -35.47 34.31 -66.75
N GLU A 9 -34.82 33.22 -67.17
CA GLU A 9 -34.65 32.00 -66.37
C GLU A 9 -33.63 32.15 -65.21
N LEU A 10 -32.98 33.30 -65.07
CA LEU A 10 -32.03 33.58 -63.99
C LEU A 10 -32.57 34.55 -62.93
N LYS A 11 -33.80 34.31 -62.42
CA LYS A 11 -34.27 34.97 -61.20
C LYS A 11 -34.49 33.95 -60.09
N ILE A 12 -33.41 33.62 -59.40
CA ILE A 12 -33.48 32.95 -58.09
C ILE A 12 -34.22 33.93 -57.15
N PRO A 13 -35.45 33.62 -56.68
CA PRO A 13 -36.14 34.51 -55.76
C PRO A 13 -35.49 34.36 -54.39
N MET A 14 -34.69 35.36 -54.02
CA MET A 14 -34.21 35.62 -52.66
C MET A 14 -35.37 36.08 -51.75
N SER A 15 -36.40 35.25 -51.57
CA SER A 15 -37.49 35.51 -50.61
C SER A 15 -37.70 34.32 -49.69
N CYS A 16 -36.64 33.94 -48.97
CA CYS A 16 -36.79 33.04 -47.84
C CYS A 16 -37.23 33.83 -46.60
N SER A 17 -38.54 33.94 -46.38
CA SER A 17 -39.12 34.41 -45.12
C SER A 17 -38.57 33.60 -43.94
N VAL A 18 -38.36 34.23 -42.78
CA VAL A 18 -37.96 33.56 -41.53
C VAL A 18 -38.90 32.38 -41.22
N ARG A 19 -40.19 32.51 -41.54
CA ARG A 19 -41.17 31.43 -41.40
C ARG A 19 -40.86 30.24 -42.31
N THR A 20 -40.47 30.46 -43.57
CA THR A 20 -40.06 29.37 -44.48
C THR A 20 -38.72 28.75 -44.09
N THR A 21 -37.79 29.52 -43.51
CA THR A 21 -36.56 28.95 -42.92
C THR A 21 -36.89 28.08 -41.69
N ILE A 22 -37.73 28.57 -40.78
CA ILE A 22 -38.14 27.84 -39.58
C ILE A 22 -38.90 26.56 -39.96
N GLU A 23 -39.83 26.63 -40.92
CA GLU A 23 -40.56 25.44 -41.38
C GLU A 23 -39.65 24.41 -42.04
N ARG A 24 -38.67 24.85 -42.84
CA ARG A 24 -37.65 23.93 -43.39
C ARG A 24 -36.81 23.30 -42.30
N TYR A 25 -36.42 24.04 -41.26
CA TYR A 25 -35.67 23.49 -40.14
C TYR A 25 -36.52 22.48 -39.34
N LYS A 26 -37.78 22.82 -39.02
CA LYS A 26 -38.70 21.90 -38.34
C LYS A 26 -38.91 20.62 -39.15
N LYS A 27 -39.10 20.73 -40.47
CA LYS A 27 -39.28 19.61 -41.39
C LYS A 27 -38.02 18.77 -41.55
N ALA A 28 -36.83 19.37 -41.56
CA ALA A 28 -35.56 18.65 -41.58
C ALA A 28 -35.30 17.90 -40.26
N CYS A 29 -35.68 18.49 -39.13
CA CYS A 29 -35.55 17.87 -37.81
C CYS A 29 -36.60 16.76 -37.56
N SER A 30 -37.81 16.89 -38.11
CA SER A 30 -38.88 15.89 -37.96
C SER A 30 -38.93 14.84 -39.07
N GLY A 31 -38.25 15.08 -40.19
CA GLY A 31 -38.38 14.31 -41.44
C GLY A 31 -37.21 13.38 -41.78
N SER A 32 -36.19 13.28 -40.92
CA SER A 32 -35.23 12.18 -41.06
C SER A 32 -35.74 10.99 -40.25
N PRO A 33 -36.30 9.94 -40.88
CA PRO A 33 -36.66 8.71 -40.17
C PRO A 33 -35.45 8.08 -39.47
N ASN A 34 -34.23 8.47 -39.88
CA ASN A 34 -32.98 7.97 -39.33
C ASN A 34 -32.55 8.67 -38.03
N THR A 35 -32.91 9.92 -37.74
CA THR A 35 -32.41 10.60 -36.51
C THR A 35 -33.05 10.07 -35.23
N GLY A 36 -34.32 9.67 -35.27
CA GLY A 36 -34.97 8.94 -34.18
C GLY A 36 -34.40 7.53 -34.02
N SER A 37 -34.21 6.83 -35.13
CA SER A 37 -33.64 5.47 -35.17
C SER A 37 -32.18 5.42 -34.72
N ILE A 38 -31.35 6.43 -35.02
CA ILE A 38 -29.96 6.53 -34.55
C ILE A 38 -29.93 6.77 -33.04
N LYS A 39 -30.73 7.71 -32.51
CA LYS A 39 -30.82 7.95 -31.06
C LYS A 39 -31.38 6.76 -30.29
N GLU A 40 -32.32 6.03 -30.89
CA GLU A 40 -32.88 4.80 -30.33
C GLU A 40 -31.85 3.66 -30.36
N ALA A 41 -31.10 3.51 -31.45
CA ALA A 41 -29.99 2.55 -31.55
C ALA A 41 -28.89 2.85 -30.52
N ASP A 42 -28.52 4.13 -30.32
CA ASP A 42 -27.57 4.55 -29.31
C ASP A 42 -28.08 4.23 -27.89
N SER A 43 -29.36 4.52 -27.62
CA SER A 43 -30.01 4.20 -26.33
C SER A 43 -30.00 2.69 -26.05
N GLN A 44 -30.37 1.87 -27.04
CA GLN A 44 -30.35 0.41 -26.95
C GLN A 44 -28.92 -0.13 -26.75
N TYR A 45 -27.93 0.45 -27.43
CA TYR A 45 -26.52 0.11 -27.26
C TYR A 45 -26.06 0.35 -25.82
N TYR A 46 -26.32 1.54 -25.25
CA TYR A 46 -25.93 1.83 -23.87
C TYR A 46 -26.72 0.98 -22.86
N GLN A 47 -27.98 0.65 -23.13
CA GLN A 47 -28.75 -0.25 -22.29
C GLN A 47 -28.14 -1.67 -22.29
N GLN A 48 -27.69 -2.15 -23.45
CA GLN A 48 -27.01 -3.43 -23.57
C GLN A 48 -25.68 -3.44 -22.80
N GLU A 49 -24.85 -2.40 -22.96
CA GLU A 49 -23.59 -2.28 -22.22
C GLU A 49 -23.81 -2.20 -20.71
N ALA A 50 -24.80 -1.41 -20.26
CA ALA A 50 -25.16 -1.37 -18.85
C ALA A 50 -25.61 -2.76 -18.33
N SER A 51 -26.31 -3.54 -19.16
CA SER A 51 -26.71 -4.91 -18.82
C SER A 51 -25.50 -5.84 -18.66
N LYS A 52 -24.55 -5.77 -19.60
CA LYS A 52 -23.29 -6.53 -19.54
C LYS A 52 -22.50 -6.19 -18.28
N LEU A 53 -22.38 -4.91 -17.94
CA LEU A 53 -21.69 -4.45 -16.74
C LEU A 53 -22.37 -4.97 -15.46
N ARG A 54 -23.71 -4.90 -15.38
CA ARG A 54 -24.46 -5.47 -14.25
C ARG A 54 -24.24 -6.97 -14.09
N GLN A 55 -24.18 -7.70 -15.19
CA GLN A 55 -23.88 -9.13 -15.17
C GLN A 55 -22.45 -9.39 -14.67
N GLN A 56 -21.47 -8.62 -15.12
CA GLN A 56 -20.09 -8.72 -14.64
C GLN A 56 -19.98 -8.46 -13.14
N ILE A 57 -20.66 -7.42 -12.62
CA ILE A 57 -20.73 -7.12 -11.19
C ILE A 57 -21.30 -8.30 -10.42
N THR A 58 -22.42 -8.86 -10.89
CA THR A 58 -23.07 -10.00 -10.24
C THR A 58 -22.15 -11.22 -10.21
N ASN A 59 -21.46 -11.49 -11.32
CA ASN A 59 -20.51 -12.61 -11.41
C ASN A 59 -19.33 -12.43 -10.46
N LEU A 60 -18.78 -11.21 -10.34
CA LEU A 60 -17.69 -10.91 -9.40
C LEU A 60 -18.14 -11.06 -7.95
N GLN A 61 -19.33 -10.55 -7.61
CA GLN A 61 -19.90 -10.69 -6.27
C GLN A 61 -20.12 -12.16 -5.89
N ASN A 62 -20.67 -12.96 -6.80
CA ASN A 62 -20.83 -14.40 -6.60
C ASN A 62 -19.47 -15.09 -6.47
N SER A 63 -18.48 -14.73 -7.28
CA SER A 63 -17.13 -15.29 -7.12
C SER A 63 -16.52 -14.94 -5.77
N ASN A 64 -16.73 -13.73 -5.24
CA ASN A 64 -16.22 -13.34 -3.92
C ASN A 64 -16.90 -14.12 -2.80
N ARG A 65 -18.23 -14.27 -2.86
CA ARG A 65 -18.99 -15.12 -1.93
C ARG A 65 -18.46 -16.54 -1.89
N ASN A 66 -18.27 -17.14 -3.07
CA ASN A 66 -17.72 -18.50 -3.16
C ASN A 66 -16.30 -18.58 -2.58
N LEU A 67 -15.43 -17.59 -2.85
CA LEU A 67 -14.09 -17.52 -2.24
C LEU A 67 -14.13 -17.38 -0.71
N MET A 68 -15.19 -16.76 -0.17
CA MET A 68 -15.44 -16.66 1.28
C MET A 68 -16.11 -17.92 1.86
N GLY A 69 -16.38 -18.94 1.04
CA GLY A 69 -17.01 -20.18 1.48
C GLY A 69 -18.54 -20.11 1.56
N GLU A 70 -19.17 -19.09 0.96
CA GLU A 70 -20.62 -18.94 0.90
C GLU A 70 -21.20 -19.60 -0.36
N ALA A 71 -22.50 -19.93 -0.35
CA ALA A 71 -23.26 -20.45 -1.49
C ALA A 71 -22.67 -21.70 -2.19
N LEU A 72 -21.86 -22.49 -1.48
CA LEU A 72 -21.18 -23.66 -2.03
C LEU A 72 -22.13 -24.82 -2.39
N SER A 73 -23.28 -24.90 -1.72
CA SER A 73 -24.25 -26.00 -1.90
C SER A 73 -24.87 -26.05 -3.29
N THR A 74 -24.86 -24.93 -4.03
CA THR A 74 -25.40 -24.83 -5.39
C THR A 74 -24.30 -25.03 -6.45
N MET A 75 -23.04 -25.18 -6.05
CA MET A 75 -21.92 -25.40 -6.98
C MET A 75 -21.83 -26.86 -7.43
N SER A 76 -21.39 -27.08 -8.67
CA SER A 76 -21.04 -28.42 -9.13
C SER A 76 -19.75 -28.91 -8.45
N LEU A 77 -19.58 -30.24 -8.36
CA LEU A 77 -18.34 -30.84 -7.84
C LEU A 77 -17.10 -30.36 -8.60
N ARG A 78 -17.22 -30.17 -9.92
CA ARG A 78 -16.14 -29.66 -10.76
C ARG A 78 -15.74 -28.24 -10.35
N ASP A 79 -16.71 -27.36 -10.17
CA ASP A 79 -16.47 -25.96 -9.83
C ASP A 79 -15.94 -25.83 -8.40
N LEU A 80 -16.42 -26.67 -7.48
CA LEU A 80 -15.92 -26.74 -6.11
C LEU A 80 -14.45 -27.15 -6.08
N LYS A 81 -14.06 -28.17 -6.85
CA LYS A 81 -12.66 -28.58 -6.99
C LYS A 81 -11.79 -27.48 -7.60
N GLN A 82 -12.31 -26.72 -8.56
CA GLN A 82 -11.58 -25.57 -9.13
C GLN A 82 -11.39 -24.45 -8.10
N LEU A 83 -12.43 -24.16 -7.29
CA LEU A 83 -12.38 -23.18 -6.21
C LEU A 83 -11.34 -23.57 -5.15
N GLU A 84 -11.35 -24.81 -4.70
CA GLU A 84 -10.37 -25.37 -3.76
C GLU A 84 -8.94 -25.20 -4.28
N ASN A 85 -8.68 -25.59 -5.53
CA ASN A 85 -7.36 -25.44 -6.15
C ASN A 85 -6.91 -23.97 -6.25
N ARG A 86 -7.84 -23.03 -6.49
CA ARG A 86 -7.54 -21.60 -6.48
C ARG A 86 -7.17 -21.11 -5.09
N LEU A 87 -7.92 -21.52 -4.06
CA LEU A 87 -7.66 -21.16 -2.67
C LEU A 87 -6.33 -21.73 -2.19
N GLU A 88 -6.05 -23.01 -2.45
CA GLU A 88 -4.79 -23.64 -2.07
C GLU A 88 -3.57 -22.92 -2.66
N LYS A 89 -3.62 -22.59 -3.97
CA LYS A 89 -2.57 -21.80 -4.62
C LYS A 89 -2.42 -20.41 -4.02
N GLY A 90 -3.53 -19.74 -3.69
CA GLY A 90 -3.53 -18.42 -3.07
C GLY A 90 -2.90 -18.45 -1.67
N ILE A 91 -3.32 -19.40 -0.83
CA ILE A 91 -2.82 -19.61 0.53
C ILE A 91 -1.33 -19.95 0.50
N SER A 92 -0.92 -20.85 -0.41
CA SER A 92 0.48 -21.22 -0.59
C SER A 92 1.35 -19.99 -0.90
N LYS A 93 0.92 -19.13 -1.85
CA LYS A 93 1.63 -17.87 -2.17
C LYS A 93 1.73 -16.93 -0.98
N ILE A 94 0.63 -16.75 -0.24
CA ILE A 94 0.61 -15.90 0.97
C ILE A 94 1.59 -16.42 2.02
N ARG A 95 1.57 -17.75 2.26
CA ARG A 95 2.46 -18.40 3.22
C ARG A 95 3.93 -18.23 2.82
N THR A 96 4.27 -18.50 1.56
CA THR A 96 5.63 -18.28 1.05
C THR A 96 6.06 -16.84 1.26
N LYS A 97 5.20 -15.86 0.90
CA LYS A 97 5.57 -14.45 1.05
C LYS A 97 5.75 -14.04 2.51
N LYS A 98 4.90 -14.53 3.41
CA LYS A 98 5.06 -14.30 4.85
C LYS A 98 6.37 -14.88 5.37
N ASN A 99 6.72 -16.10 4.96
CA ASN A 99 7.96 -16.73 5.38
C ASN A 99 9.19 -15.96 4.86
N GLU A 100 9.18 -15.54 3.58
CA GLU A 100 10.25 -14.69 3.02
C GLU A 100 10.47 -13.42 3.86
N LEU A 101 9.39 -12.72 4.22
CA LEU A 101 9.46 -11.49 5.01
C LEU A 101 9.94 -11.77 6.44
N LEU A 102 9.47 -12.85 7.07
CA LEU A 102 9.93 -13.25 8.40
C LEU A 102 11.42 -13.59 8.41
N TYR A 103 11.92 -14.29 7.40
CA TYR A 103 13.34 -14.61 7.30
C TYR A 103 14.19 -13.34 7.11
N ALA A 104 13.75 -12.42 6.26
CA ALA A 104 14.42 -11.13 6.08
C ALA A 104 14.46 -10.32 7.39
N GLU A 105 13.37 -10.32 8.16
CA GLU A 105 13.30 -9.64 9.46
C GLU A 105 14.24 -10.27 10.49
N ILE A 106 14.29 -11.61 10.56
CA ILE A 106 15.21 -12.33 11.45
C ILE A 106 16.66 -11.99 11.11
N GLU A 107 17.03 -12.03 9.83
CA GLU A 107 18.39 -11.70 9.38
C GLU A 107 18.77 -10.26 9.73
N TYR A 108 17.86 -9.31 9.51
CA TYR A 108 18.06 -7.92 9.88
C TYR A 108 18.27 -7.74 11.39
N MET A 109 17.44 -8.39 12.21
CA MET A 109 17.56 -8.31 13.67
C MET A 109 18.85 -8.93 14.20
N GLN A 110 19.28 -10.07 13.63
CA GLN A 110 20.55 -10.71 13.99
C GLN A 110 21.74 -9.82 13.64
N LYS A 111 21.74 -9.19 12.46
CA LYS A 111 22.77 -8.23 12.09
C LYS A 111 22.80 -7.05 13.06
N ARG A 112 21.63 -6.51 13.40
CA ARG A 112 21.51 -5.38 14.34
C ARG A 112 22.00 -5.73 15.74
N GLU A 113 21.72 -6.94 16.20
CA GLU A 113 22.23 -7.46 17.47
C GLU A 113 23.77 -7.46 17.48
N ILE A 114 24.40 -7.99 16.43
CA ILE A 114 25.86 -8.04 16.32
C ILE A 114 26.47 -6.64 16.32
N GLU A 115 25.90 -5.70 15.56
CA GLU A 115 26.35 -4.30 15.55
C GLU A 115 26.29 -3.68 16.96
N LEU A 116 25.16 -3.86 17.66
CA LEU A 116 24.99 -3.33 19.02
C LEU A 116 25.94 -4.00 20.03
N GLN A 117 26.21 -5.30 19.89
CA GLN A 117 27.18 -6.00 20.72
C GLN A 117 28.60 -5.46 20.50
N ASN A 118 28.98 -5.20 19.25
CA ASN A 118 30.27 -4.61 18.91
C ASN A 118 30.42 -3.19 19.48
N ASP A 119 29.40 -2.35 19.33
CA ASP A 119 29.39 -0.99 19.88
C ASP A 119 29.48 -1.01 21.42
N ASN A 120 28.72 -1.90 22.08
CA ASN A 120 28.78 -2.06 23.53
C ASN A 120 30.16 -2.52 24.00
N MET A 121 30.79 -3.48 23.32
CA MET A 121 32.13 -3.95 23.64
C MET A 121 33.17 -2.83 23.49
N TYR A 122 33.07 -2.06 22.41
CA TYR A 122 33.94 -0.89 22.19
C TYR A 122 33.81 0.14 23.32
N LEU A 123 32.58 0.49 23.72
CA LEU A 123 32.34 1.44 24.81
C LEU A 123 32.87 0.92 26.16
N ARG A 124 32.66 -0.37 26.46
CA ARG A 124 33.21 -0.98 27.69
C ARG A 124 34.73 -0.91 27.74
N ASN A 125 35.40 -1.18 26.62
CA ASN A 125 36.85 -1.04 26.53
C ASN A 125 37.31 0.42 26.72
N LYS A 126 36.59 1.38 26.14
CA LYS A 126 36.88 2.82 26.33
C LYS A 126 36.70 3.27 27.78
N ILE A 127 35.66 2.79 28.48
CA ILE A 127 35.44 3.08 29.90
C ILE A 127 36.59 2.53 30.73
N ALA A 128 36.95 1.26 30.55
CA ALA A 128 38.05 0.63 31.29
C ALA A 128 39.40 1.33 31.08
N GLU A 129 39.67 1.81 29.87
CA GLU A 129 40.87 2.60 29.57
C GLU A 129 40.84 3.97 30.28
N ASN A 130 39.70 4.66 30.24
CA ASN A 130 39.56 5.96 30.91
C ASN A 130 39.73 5.85 32.43
N GLU A 131 39.14 4.81 33.04
CA GLU A 131 39.32 4.52 34.47
C GLU A 131 40.79 4.27 34.83
N ARG A 132 41.55 3.57 33.97
CA ARG A 132 43.00 3.38 34.15
C ARG A 132 43.77 4.68 34.08
N VAL A 133 43.49 5.54 33.11
CA VAL A 133 44.13 6.86 32.98
C VAL A 133 43.83 7.72 34.21
N GLN A 134 42.58 7.69 34.69
CA GLN A 134 42.18 8.46 35.86
C GLN A 134 42.85 7.96 37.15
N GLN A 135 43.00 6.63 37.32
CA GLN A 135 43.77 6.05 38.42
C GLN A 135 45.26 6.43 38.36
N GLN A 136 45.87 6.45 37.17
CA GLN A 136 47.27 6.89 37.01
C GLN A 136 47.44 8.37 37.36
N MET A 137 46.51 9.24 36.96
CA MET A 137 46.54 10.67 37.31
C MET A 137 46.38 10.89 38.82
N ASN A 138 45.55 10.10 39.50
CA ASN A 138 45.37 10.18 40.95
C ASN A 138 46.57 9.64 41.76
N MET A 139 47.52 8.95 41.13
CA MET A 139 48.70 8.37 41.76
C MET A 139 49.97 9.25 41.64
N LEU A 140 49.90 10.43 41.00
CA LEU A 140 50.98 11.43 41.06
C LEU A 140 50.88 12.25 42.37
N PRO A 141 51.82 12.10 43.34
CA PRO A 141 51.85 12.94 44.51
C PRO A 141 52.56 14.25 44.16
N GLY A 142 51.80 15.35 44.13
CA GLY A 142 52.36 16.70 44.26
C GLY A 142 52.18 17.61 43.05
N THR A 143 50.98 18.10 42.82
CA THR A 143 50.75 19.47 42.27
C THR A 143 49.47 20.07 42.85
N THR A 144 49.28 20.00 44.17
CA THR A 144 48.29 20.83 44.88
C THR A 144 48.87 22.22 45.16
N SER A 145 49.19 22.95 44.10
CA SER A 145 49.30 24.42 44.13
C SER A 145 49.58 24.93 42.72
N MET A 146 48.77 25.89 42.26
CA MET A 146 48.85 26.58 40.97
C MET A 146 48.35 25.78 39.77
N THR A 147 47.06 25.89 39.44
CA THR A 147 46.52 26.93 38.54
C THR A 147 45.03 26.70 38.34
N MET A 148 44.27 27.77 38.51
CA MET A 148 42.89 27.89 38.04
C MET A 148 42.88 27.74 36.51
N THR A 149 42.36 26.64 35.98
CA THR A 149 41.72 26.48 34.65
C THR A 149 41.70 24.99 34.32
N ASN A 150 40.64 24.28 34.68
CA ASN A 150 40.24 23.05 34.01
C ASN A 150 38.77 22.80 34.34
N THR A 151 37.91 23.61 33.75
CA THR A 151 36.49 23.27 33.59
C THR A 151 36.42 22.05 32.66
N PRO A 152 35.78 20.94 33.06
CA PRO A 152 35.62 19.79 32.17
C PRO A 152 34.73 20.20 30.99
N GLU A 153 35.19 19.96 29.76
CA GLU A 153 34.48 20.26 28.50
C GLU A 153 33.11 19.53 28.35
N TYR A 154 32.66 18.80 29.37
CA TYR A 154 31.40 18.07 29.40
C TYR A 154 30.16 18.97 29.58
N GLU A 155 30.32 20.24 29.95
CA GLU A 155 29.21 21.20 30.13
C GLU A 155 28.79 21.95 28.85
N LEU A 156 29.48 21.76 27.72
CA LEU A 156 29.15 22.47 26.46
C LEU A 156 28.17 21.72 25.55
N MET A 157 27.36 20.80 26.08
CA MET A 157 26.30 20.16 25.31
C MET A 157 25.12 21.12 25.17
N PRO A 158 24.68 21.49 23.95
CA PRO A 158 23.51 22.33 23.79
C PRO A 158 22.29 21.67 24.44
N PRO A 159 21.34 22.46 24.99
CA PRO A 159 20.16 21.91 25.64
C PRO A 159 19.45 20.95 24.68
N PHE A 160 19.18 19.74 25.16
CA PHE A 160 18.51 18.68 24.43
C PHE A 160 17.16 19.19 23.88
N ASP A 161 17.06 19.39 22.57
CA ASP A 161 15.82 19.82 21.93
C ASP A 161 14.92 18.61 21.66
N ALA A 162 14.00 18.35 22.60
CA ALA A 162 13.02 17.28 22.47
C ALA A 162 11.97 17.52 21.35
N ARG A 163 12.03 18.66 20.63
CA ARG A 163 11.05 19.01 19.59
C ARG A 163 11.12 18.15 18.33
N GLY A 164 12.14 17.31 18.18
CA GLY A 164 12.26 16.33 17.09
C GLY A 164 11.69 14.94 17.40
N PHE A 165 11.30 14.65 18.65
CA PHE A 165 10.73 13.35 19.00
C PHE A 165 9.22 13.36 18.76
N LEU A 166 8.77 12.60 17.76
CA LEU A 166 7.36 12.24 17.65
C LEU A 166 6.96 11.44 18.90
N PRO A 167 5.89 11.83 19.64
CA PRO A 167 5.40 11.01 20.73
C PRO A 167 5.02 9.64 20.17
N VAL A 168 5.58 8.57 20.77
CA VAL A 168 5.21 7.17 20.52
C VAL A 168 3.82 6.94 21.14
N ASN A 169 2.80 7.57 20.57
CA ASN A 169 1.40 7.41 20.95
C ASN A 169 0.49 7.38 19.71
N LEU A 170 0.95 6.74 18.62
CA LEU A 170 0.10 6.41 17.47
C LEU A 170 0.03 4.91 17.19
N MET A 171 0.00 4.11 18.25
CA MET A 171 -0.48 2.73 18.18
C MET A 171 -1.48 2.53 19.31
N GLU A 172 -2.65 3.14 19.17
CA GLU A 172 -3.86 2.61 19.79
C GLU A 172 -4.20 1.31 19.02
N GLN A 173 -3.44 0.25 19.30
CA GLN A 173 -3.75 -1.10 18.85
C GLN A 173 -4.15 -1.92 20.06
N ASN A 174 -5.44 -2.17 20.09
CA ASN A 174 -6.22 -2.90 21.05
C ASN A 174 -5.72 -4.36 21.18
N HIS A 175 -4.63 -4.60 21.89
CA HIS A 175 -4.12 -5.95 22.15
C HIS A 175 -3.96 -6.17 23.65
N HIS A 176 -4.95 -6.87 24.21
CA HIS A 176 -4.90 -7.50 25.52
C HIS A 176 -3.78 -8.56 25.52
N TYR A 177 -2.55 -8.18 25.85
CA TYR A 177 -1.55 -9.15 26.27
C TYR A 177 -1.56 -9.23 27.78
N SER A 178 -2.09 -10.36 28.27
CA SER A 178 -1.99 -10.75 29.68
C SER A 178 -0.52 -10.72 30.09
N HIS A 179 -0.24 -9.90 31.09
CA HIS A 179 1.00 -9.86 31.83
C HIS A 179 1.14 -11.18 32.61
N HIS A 180 1.65 -12.23 31.99
CA HIS A 180 2.10 -13.41 32.72
C HIS A 180 3.62 -13.44 32.74
N GLN A 181 4.12 -13.03 33.90
CA GLN A 181 5.50 -13.04 34.32
C GLN A 181 6.06 -14.46 34.18
N GLN A 182 6.79 -14.73 33.09
CA GLN A 182 7.63 -15.92 33.00
C GLN A 182 9.09 -15.48 32.91
N GLN A 183 9.85 -15.97 33.87
CA GLN A 183 11.27 -15.75 34.06
C GLN A 183 12.04 -16.24 32.82
N THR A 184 12.99 -15.42 32.39
CA THR A 184 14.01 -15.78 31.42
C THR A 184 14.90 -16.87 32.02
N THR A 185 14.82 -18.09 31.50
CA THR A 185 15.90 -19.08 31.58
C THR A 185 16.07 -19.69 30.20
N LEU A 186 17.09 -19.19 29.50
CA LEU A 186 17.60 -19.82 28.29
C LEU A 186 18.35 -21.09 28.73
N GLN A 187 17.63 -22.21 28.79
CA GLN A 187 18.24 -23.52 29.03
C GLN A 187 18.81 -24.02 27.69
N LEU A 188 20.11 -23.80 27.47
CA LEU A 188 20.82 -24.39 26.33
C LEU A 188 20.81 -25.92 26.49
N GLY A 189 20.24 -26.63 25.52
CA GLY A 189 20.06 -28.08 25.56
C GLY A 189 21.39 -28.82 25.68
N TYR A 190 21.61 -29.48 26.82
CA TYR A 190 22.61 -30.53 26.99
C TYR A 190 21.94 -31.86 26.64
N ILE A 191 22.40 -32.54 25.58
CA ILE A 191 21.97 -33.90 25.24
C ILE A 191 23.01 -34.83 25.86
N PRO A 192 22.69 -35.62 26.89
CA PRO A 192 23.56 -36.71 27.31
C PRO A 192 23.40 -37.89 26.36
N GLU A 193 24.52 -38.39 25.85
CA GLU A 193 24.57 -39.63 25.09
C GLU A 193 24.09 -40.81 25.95
N PHE A 194 23.15 -41.59 25.41
CA PHE A 194 22.74 -42.84 26.02
C PHE A 194 23.80 -43.90 25.74
N SER A 195 24.48 -44.36 26.80
CA SER A 195 25.33 -45.55 26.74
C SER A 195 24.46 -46.81 26.64
N SER A 196 24.83 -47.67 25.70
CA SER A 196 24.29 -49.00 25.48
C SER A 196 24.53 -49.93 26.69
N SER A 197 23.52 -50.71 27.07
CA SER A 197 23.64 -52.07 27.63
C SER A 197 22.33 -52.81 27.41
#